data_AF-A0A496P740-F1
#
_entry.id   AF-A0A496P740-F1
#
_cell.length_a   1.000
_cell.length_b   1.000
_cell.length_c   1.000
_cell.angle_alpha   90.00
_cell.angle_beta   90.00
_cell.angle_gamma   90.00
#
_symmetry.space_group_name_H-M   'P 1'
#
loop_
_entity.id
_entity.type
_entity.pdbx_description
1 polymer ?
#
loop_
_entity_poly.entity_id
_entity_poly.type
_entity_poly.pdbx_seq_one_letter_code
_entity_poly.pdbx_strand_id
1 'polypeptide(L)'
;MIIVLNIVWLIVAFIISGFLLDPFYTGLYRVNHFGQYLAECVVLAMIMLLPANIAHRKGRSFSLFAIYGILLWIVAIIHSIMMSSNKVKAEPDKYKVCPYCGETVLKVAKKCKHCHEMLEPEVQEANSKG
;
A
#
# COMPACT_ATOMS: atom_id res chain seq x y z
N MET A 1 9.59 5.70 13.86
CA MET A 1 10.48 5.32 12.74
C MET A 1 9.81 5.41 11.36
N ILE A 2 8.50 5.15 11.20
CA ILE A 2 7.80 5.25 9.90
C ILE A 2 7.86 6.64 9.23
N ILE A 3 7.91 7.71 10.03
CA ILE A 3 8.05 9.09 9.52
C ILE A 3 9.40 9.26 8.81
N VAL A 4 10.48 8.76 9.42
CA VAL A 4 11.83 8.78 8.83
C VAL A 4 11.85 7.98 7.53
N LEU A 5 11.24 6.78 7.51
CA LEU A 5 11.15 6.00 6.28
C LEU A 5 10.35 6.72 5.18
N ASN A 6 9.25 7.39 5.52
CA ASN A 6 8.48 8.17 4.54
C ASN A 6 9.33 9.30 3.97
N ILE A 7 10.06 10.05 4.80
CA ILE A 7 10.93 11.15 4.33
C ILE A 7 12.02 10.60 3.41
N VAL A 8 12.71 9.52 3.81
CA VAL A 8 13.77 8.91 3.01
C VAL A 8 13.23 8.46 1.65
N TRP A 9 12.13 7.71 1.63
CA TRP A 9 11.57 7.20 0.38
C TRP A 9 10.90 8.30 -0.46
N LEU A 10 10.45 9.40 0.14
CA LEU A 10 9.96 10.58 -0.58
C LEU A 10 11.09 11.26 -1.36
N ILE A 11 12.25 11.44 -0.73
CA ILE A 11 13.44 12.01 -1.38
C ILE A 11 13.89 11.10 -2.52
N VAL A 12 13.92 9.78 -2.29
CA VAL A 12 14.28 8.80 -3.34
C VAL A 12 13.30 8.86 -4.51
N ALA A 13 11.99 8.86 -4.26
CA ALA A 13 10.99 8.97 -5.31
C ALA A 13 11.09 10.31 -6.07
N PHE A 14 11.31 11.41 -5.36
CA PHE A 14 11.49 12.73 -5.98
C PHE A 14 12.72 12.78 -6.91
N ILE A 15 13.87 12.24 -6.47
CA ILE A 15 15.09 12.18 -7.30
C ILE A 15 14.87 11.31 -8.53
N ILE A 16 14.23 10.14 -8.37
CA ILE A 16 13.96 9.22 -9.49
C ILE A 16 12.99 9.87 -10.49
N SER A 17 11.89 10.47 -10.02
CA SER A 17 10.94 11.18 -10.89
C SER A 17 11.62 12.33 -11.63
N GLY A 18 12.45 13.11 -10.94
CA GLY A 18 13.22 14.18 -11.57
C GLY A 18 14.16 13.67 -12.67
N PHE A 19 14.84 12.55 -12.45
CA PHE A 19 15.75 11.98 -13.44
C PHE A 19 15.00 11.34 -14.63
N LEU A 20 13.86 10.69 -14.38
CA LEU A 20 13.02 10.09 -15.42
C LEU A 20 12.36 11.14 -16.30
N LEU A 21 11.97 12.27 -15.70
CA LEU A 21 11.28 13.33 -16.41
C LEU A 21 12.24 14.31 -17.08
N ASP A 22 13.50 14.44 -16.63
CA ASP A 22 14.49 15.39 -17.19
C ASP A 22 14.55 15.48 -18.73
N PRO A 23 14.56 14.35 -19.49
CA PRO A 23 14.60 14.41 -20.96
C PRO A 23 13.40 15.16 -21.58
N PHE A 24 12.23 15.08 -20.94
CA PHE A 24 10.99 15.71 -21.41
C PHE A 24 11.00 17.24 -21.23
N TYR A 25 11.84 17.79 -20.34
CA TYR A 25 11.87 19.22 -20.02
C TYR A 25 13.11 19.93 -20.60
N THR A 26 13.78 19.33 -21.59
CA THR A 26 14.88 19.96 -22.32
C THR A 26 14.36 20.92 -23.41
N GLY A 27 15.05 22.06 -23.65
CA GLY A 27 14.68 23.06 -24.68
C GLY A 27 13.97 24.33 -24.16
N LEU A 28 13.12 24.95 -25.00
CA LEU A 28 12.42 26.22 -24.71
C LEU A 28 11.51 26.19 -23.46
N TYR A 29 11.12 25.00 -23.01
CA TYR A 29 10.27 24.79 -21.83
C TYR A 29 11.02 24.91 -20.48
N ARG A 30 12.37 24.94 -20.50
CA ARG A 30 13.21 24.87 -19.30
C ARG A 30 13.04 26.06 -18.33
N VAL A 31 12.88 27.29 -18.85
CA VAL A 31 12.89 28.50 -18.02
C VAL A 31 11.49 28.97 -17.58
N ASN A 32 10.45 28.64 -18.34
CA ASN A 32 9.10 29.16 -18.08
C ASN A 32 8.25 28.25 -17.16
N HIS A 33 8.62 26.98 -16.99
CA HIS A 33 7.78 25.98 -16.27
C HIS A 33 8.48 25.29 -15.10
N PHE A 34 9.62 25.80 -14.63
CA PHE A 34 10.40 25.15 -13.55
C PHE A 34 9.60 24.92 -12.26
N GLY A 35 8.78 25.90 -11.85
CA GLY A 35 7.93 25.76 -10.66
C GLY A 35 6.85 24.69 -10.80
N GLN A 36 6.23 24.61 -11.98
CA GLN A 36 5.23 23.58 -12.29
C GLN A 36 5.85 22.18 -12.27
N TYR A 37 7.05 22.04 -12.86
CA TYR A 37 7.81 20.80 -12.85
C TYR A 37 8.14 20.30 -11.44
N LEU A 38 8.62 21.19 -10.57
CA LEU A 38 8.89 20.84 -9.17
C LEU A 38 7.63 20.38 -8.45
N ALA A 39 6.50 21.06 -8.66
CA ALA A 39 5.22 20.68 -8.07
C ALA A 39 4.76 19.30 -8.55
N GLU A 40 4.87 19.01 -9.85
CA GLU A 40 4.54 17.71 -10.44
C GLU A 40 5.39 16.58 -9.83
N CYS A 41 6.71 16.79 -9.69
CA CYS A 41 7.61 15.81 -9.08
C CYS A 41 7.25 15.51 -7.62
N VAL A 42 6.91 16.53 -6.83
CA VAL A 42 6.49 16.36 -5.43
C VAL A 42 5.18 15.59 -5.33
N VAL A 43 4.19 15.94 -6.16
CA VAL A 43 2.89 15.26 -6.17
C VAL A 43 3.04 13.79 -6.57
N LEU A 44 3.83 13.49 -7.61
CA LEU A 44 4.10 12.12 -8.04
C LEU A 44 4.82 11.30 -6.94
N ALA A 45 5.83 11.88 -6.28
CA ALA A 45 6.53 11.23 -5.19
C ALA A 45 5.61 10.89 -4.00
N MET A 46 4.69 11.80 -3.65
CA MET A 46 3.69 11.55 -2.61
C MET A 46 2.73 10.42 -2.99
N ILE A 47 2.26 10.41 -4.24
CA ILE A 47 1.34 9.39 -4.76
C ILE A 47 2.01 8.00 -4.83
N MET A 48 3.31 7.93 -5.17
CA MET A 48 4.06 6.66 -5.19
C MET A 48 4.19 6.01 -3.81
N LEU A 49 4.11 6.78 -2.72
CA LEU A 49 4.22 6.26 -1.35
C LEU A 49 2.88 5.80 -0.75
N LEU A 50 1.75 6.10 -1.42
CA LEU A 50 0.43 5.61 -1.00
C LEU A 50 0.39 4.09 -0.77
N PRO A 51 0.79 3.22 -1.72
CA PRO A 51 0.76 1.77 -1.51
C PRO A 51 1.64 1.31 -0.34
N ALA A 52 2.79 1.97 -0.11
CA ALA A 52 3.68 1.65 1.00
C ALA A 52 3.06 1.97 2.37
N ASN A 53 2.38 3.11 2.49
CA ASN A 53 1.67 3.48 3.71
C ASN A 53 0.46 2.58 3.98
N ILE A 54 -0.28 2.18 2.94
CA ILE A 54 -1.39 1.23 3.06
C ILE A 54 -0.88 -0.13 3.54
N ALA A 55 0.17 -0.65 2.92
CA ALA A 55 0.77 -1.94 3.29
C ALA A 55 1.35 -1.92 4.72
N HIS A 56 1.99 -0.83 5.13
CA HIS A 56 2.52 -0.67 6.48
C HIS A 56 1.42 -0.71 7.55
N ARG A 57 0.27 -0.06 7.32
CA ARG A 57 -0.90 -0.14 8.22
C ARG A 57 -1.44 -1.56 8.37
N LYS A 58 -1.23 -2.41 7.36
CA LYS A 58 -1.61 -3.83 7.36
C LYS A 58 -0.55 -4.74 8.00
N GLY A 59 0.57 -4.19 8.47
CA GLY A 59 1.65 -4.93 9.13
C GLY A 59 2.68 -5.53 8.17
N ARG A 60 2.85 -4.95 6.98
CA ARG A 60 3.92 -5.31 6.04
C ARG A 60 5.06 -4.31 6.06
N SER A 61 6.21 -4.73 5.54
CA SER A 61 7.40 -3.87 5.42
C SER A 61 7.14 -2.71 4.47
N PHE A 62 7.36 -1.49 4.96
CA PHE A 62 7.20 -0.26 4.19
C PHE A 62 8.13 -0.20 2.98
N SER A 63 9.43 -0.45 3.17
CA SER A 63 10.44 -0.29 2.12
C SER A 63 10.22 -1.21 0.91
N LEU A 64 9.80 -2.46 1.12
CA LEU A 64 9.50 -3.37 -0.01
C LEU A 64 8.35 -2.83 -0.86
N PHE A 65 7.30 -2.28 -0.24
CA PHE A 65 6.20 -1.69 -0.98
C PHE A 65 6.55 -0.33 -1.60
N ALA A 66 7.48 0.43 -1.03
CA ALA A 66 7.98 1.66 -1.63
C ALA A 66 8.75 1.38 -2.92
N ILE A 67 9.68 0.40 -2.89
CA ILE A 67 10.39 -0.08 -4.09
C ILE A 67 9.38 -0.60 -5.12
N TYR A 68 8.43 -1.43 -4.68
CA TYR A 68 7.41 -1.99 -5.55
C TYR A 68 6.51 -0.91 -6.18
N GLY A 69 6.17 0.14 -5.42
CA GLY A 69 5.40 1.29 -5.89
C GLY A 69 6.14 2.15 -6.91
N ILE A 70 7.46 2.30 -6.78
CA ILE A 70 8.28 3.04 -7.74
C ILE A 70 8.40 2.26 -9.06
N LEU A 71 8.54 0.93 -9.00
CA LEU A 71 8.73 0.09 -10.21
C LEU A 71 7.43 -0.24 -10.94
N LEU A 72 6.36 -0.53 -10.20
CA LEU A 72 5.11 -1.12 -10.74
C LEU A 72 3.88 -0.45 -10.10
N TRP A 73 3.83 0.89 -10.15
CA TRP A 73 2.86 1.71 -9.42
C TRP A 73 1.40 1.19 -9.43
N ILE A 74 0.86 0.87 -10.61
CA ILE A 74 -0.51 0.36 -10.76
C ILE A 74 -0.69 -1.02 -10.10
N VAL A 75 0.30 -1.91 -10.24
CA VAL A 75 0.20 -3.25 -9.65
C VAL A 75 0.37 -3.18 -8.13
N ALA A 76 1.27 -2.32 -7.66
CA ALA A 76 1.54 -2.10 -6.24
C ALA A 76 0.31 -1.55 -5.49
N ILE A 77 -0.44 -0.63 -6.09
CA ILE A 77 -1.65 -0.10 -5.45
C ILE A 77 -2.73 -1.17 -5.33
N ILE A 78 -2.99 -1.95 -6.39
CA ILE A 78 -3.98 -3.04 -6.37
C ILE A 78 -3.59 -4.07 -5.30
N HIS A 79 -2.32 -4.49 -5.28
CA HIS A 79 -1.84 -5.48 -4.33
C HIS A 79 -1.89 -4.96 -2.88
N SER A 80 -1.59 -3.68 -2.65
CA SER A 80 -1.66 -3.07 -1.32
C SER A 80 -3.10 -3.04 -0.76
N ILE A 81 -4.09 -2.86 -1.64
CA ILE A 81 -5.51 -2.81 -1.28
C ILE A 81 -6.06 -4.21 -1.04
N MET A 82 -5.74 -5.18 -1.91
CA MET A 82 -6.30 -6.53 -1.84
C MET A 82 -5.67 -7.42 -0.76
N MET A 83 -4.42 -7.16 -0.37
CA MET A 83 -3.73 -7.94 0.65
C MET A 83 -4.37 -7.77 2.03
N SER A 84 -4.52 -8.86 2.78
CA SER A 84 -5.08 -8.82 4.13
C SER A 84 -4.08 -8.41 5.20
N SER A 85 -4.59 -7.91 6.33
CA SER A 85 -3.74 -7.53 7.46
C SER A 85 -3.14 -8.73 8.20
N ASN A 86 -1.95 -8.57 8.78
CA ASN A 86 -1.29 -9.64 9.53
C ASN A 86 -1.77 -9.78 11.00
N LYS A 87 -2.90 -9.16 11.35
CA LYS A 87 -3.44 -9.11 12.74
C LYS A 87 -3.78 -10.49 13.32
N VAL A 88 -4.15 -11.45 12.48
CA VAL A 88 -4.43 -12.83 12.91
C VAL A 88 -3.17 -13.50 13.47
N LYS A 89 -1.98 -13.20 12.95
CA LYS A 89 -0.72 -13.73 13.51
C LYS A 89 -0.33 -13.07 14.83
N ALA A 90 -0.71 -11.81 15.03
CA ALA A 90 -0.38 -11.05 16.23
C ALA A 90 -1.33 -11.36 17.41
N GLU A 91 -2.63 -11.47 17.14
CA GLU A 91 -3.69 -11.76 18.12
C GLU A 91 -4.64 -12.84 17.57
N PRO A 92 -4.22 -14.13 17.57
CA PRO A 92 -5.02 -15.23 17.00
C PRO A 92 -6.33 -15.47 17.76
N ASP A 93 -6.41 -15.07 19.03
CA ASP A 93 -7.61 -15.23 19.87
C ASP A 93 -8.68 -14.18 19.59
N LYS A 94 -8.33 -13.08 18.91
CA LYS A 94 -9.24 -11.95 18.68
C LYS A 94 -9.64 -11.80 17.23
N TYR A 95 -8.79 -12.17 16.29
CA TYR A 95 -9.00 -11.99 14.86
C TYR A 95 -9.12 -13.34 14.14
N LYS A 96 -9.97 -13.40 13.12
CA LYS A 96 -10.07 -14.49 12.14
C LYS A 96 -9.99 -13.93 10.72
N VAL A 97 -9.68 -14.77 9.75
CA VAL A 97 -9.71 -14.42 8.32
C VAL A 97 -11.11 -14.64 7.78
N CYS A 98 -11.65 -13.70 6.99
CA CYS A 98 -12.90 -13.90 6.27
C CYS A 98 -12.69 -14.93 5.14
N PRO A 99 -13.49 -16.01 5.05
CA PRO A 99 -13.32 -17.04 4.01
C PRO A 99 -13.69 -16.53 2.61
N TYR A 100 -14.49 -15.47 2.50
CA TYR A 100 -14.95 -14.94 1.23
C TYR A 100 -13.99 -13.91 0.61
N CYS A 101 -13.47 -12.96 1.40
CA CYS A 101 -12.60 -11.89 0.90
C CYS A 101 -11.16 -11.94 1.41
N GLY A 102 -10.84 -12.88 2.31
CA GLY A 102 -9.48 -13.03 2.87
C GLY A 102 -9.06 -11.95 3.86
N GLU A 103 -9.90 -10.95 4.14
CA GLU A 103 -9.56 -9.84 5.04
C GLU A 103 -9.70 -10.21 6.52
N THR A 104 -8.97 -9.52 7.39
CA THR A 104 -9.04 -9.76 8.84
C THR A 104 -10.28 -9.16 9.47
N VAL A 105 -11.02 -9.99 10.19
CA VAL A 105 -12.24 -9.62 10.93
C VAL A 105 -12.14 -10.10 12.37
N LEU A 106 -12.94 -9.52 13.27
CA LEU A 106 -13.01 -9.99 14.65
C LEU A 106 -13.59 -11.41 14.69
N LYS A 107 -13.11 -12.26 15.60
CA LYS A 107 -13.66 -13.62 15.78
C LYS A 107 -15.17 -13.60 16.04
N VAL A 108 -15.62 -12.62 16.82
CA VAL A 108 -17.04 -12.38 17.16
C VAL A 108 -17.87 -11.76 16.02
N ALA A 109 -17.26 -11.39 14.89
CA ALA A 109 -18.00 -10.75 13.80
C ALA A 109 -18.92 -11.77 13.10
N LYS A 110 -20.23 -11.46 13.10
CA LYS A 110 -21.28 -12.18 12.35
C LYS A 110 -21.40 -11.72 10.89
N LYS A 111 -20.88 -10.54 10.56
CA LYS A 111 -20.91 -9.96 9.21
C LYS A 111 -19.56 -9.32 8.90
N CYS A 112 -19.02 -9.58 7.71
CA CYS A 112 -17.74 -9.02 7.29
C CYS A 112 -17.90 -7.53 6.96
N LYS A 113 -17.09 -6.64 7.55
CA LYS A 113 -17.13 -5.19 7.23
C LYS A 113 -16.54 -4.82 5.86
N HIS A 114 -15.93 -5.78 5.17
CA HIS A 114 -15.22 -5.56 3.91
C HIS A 114 -16.07 -6.02 2.72
N CYS A 115 -16.49 -7.29 2.71
CA CYS A 115 -17.35 -7.83 1.64
C CYS A 115 -18.84 -7.85 2.00
N HIS A 116 -19.22 -7.52 3.23
CA HIS A 116 -20.61 -7.53 3.70
C HIS A 116 -21.30 -8.91 3.72
N GLU A 117 -20.56 -9.99 3.47
CA GLU A 117 -21.05 -11.36 3.57
C GLU A 117 -21.28 -11.77 5.04
N MET A 118 -22.25 -12.66 5.26
CA MET A 118 -22.50 -13.23 6.58
C MET A 118 -21.43 -14.26 6.94
N LEU A 119 -20.87 -14.11 8.14
CA LEU A 119 -19.87 -15.00 8.71
C LEU A 119 -20.58 -15.90 9.70
N GLU A 120 -21.02 -17.07 9.25
CA GLU A 120 -21.62 -18.07 10.13
C GLU A 120 -20.60 -18.49 11.20
N PRO A 121 -21.02 -18.61 12.46
CA PRO A 121 -20.12 -18.87 13.59
C PRO A 121 -19.48 -20.28 13.62
N GLU A 122 -19.66 -21.15 12.61
CA GLU A 122 -19.44 -22.59 12.80
C GLU A 122 -18.56 -23.34 11.78
N VAL A 123 -17.70 -22.66 11.00
CA VAL A 123 -16.77 -23.39 10.11
C VAL A 123 -15.32 -23.00 10.39
N GLN A 124 -14.81 -23.36 11.57
CA GLN A 124 -13.36 -23.30 11.86
C GLN A 124 -12.71 -24.67 12.11
N GLU A 125 -13.46 -25.77 12.14
CA GLU A 125 -12.87 -27.11 12.35
C GLU A 125 -12.69 -27.96 11.08
N ALA A 126 -13.22 -27.55 9.93
CA ALA A 126 -13.21 -28.40 8.73
C ALA A 126 -12.04 -28.18 7.74
N ASN A 127 -11.17 -27.18 7.93
CA ASN A 127 -10.17 -26.81 6.90
C ASN A 127 -8.70 -26.81 7.37
N SER A 128 -8.38 -27.53 8.46
CA SER A 128 -6.99 -27.83 8.86
C SER A 128 -6.50 -29.20 8.39
N LYS A 129 -7.29 -29.90 7.56
CA LYS A 129 -6.91 -31.17 6.92
C LYS A 129 -7.26 -31.12 5.43
N GLY A 130 -6.29 -30.68 4.63
CA GLY A 130 -6.29 -30.72 3.17
C GLY A 130 -4.89 -30.54 2.66
#